data_AF-A0A430AW33-F1
#
_entry.id   AF-A0A430AW33-F1
#
_cell.length_a   1.000
_cell.length_b   1.000
_cell.length_c   1.000
_cell.angle_alpha   90.00
_cell.angle_beta   90.00
_cell.angle_gamma   90.00
#
_symmetry.space_group_name_H-M   'P 1'
#
loop_
_entity.id
_entity.type
_entity.pdbx_description
1 polymer ?
#
loop_
_entity_poly.entity_id
_entity_poly.type
_entity_poly.pdbx_seq_one_letter_code
_entity_poly.pdbx_strand_id
1 'polypeptide(L)'
;MEKKKVRHKLSCNNCSKPFNMHSFVIREARIVRDLDFSSTGAYCSDCFHEACKSIKEKRFVEEYKGEAIYMKDGRYAPYWGASYAFDNIDDCKKRMEMKGIAVTPFGMMDI
;
A
#
# COMPACT_ATOMS: atom_id res chain seq x y z
N MET A 1 -38.88 -3.36 20.33
CA MET A 1 -37.45 -3.53 20.63
C MET A 1 -36.63 -2.76 19.61
N GLU A 2 -36.12 -1.59 20.00
CA GLU A 2 -35.27 -0.78 19.13
C GLU A 2 -33.90 -1.45 18.96
N LYS A 3 -33.52 -1.76 17.72
CA LYS A 3 -32.18 -2.24 17.39
C LYS A 3 -31.21 -1.07 17.55
N LYS A 4 -30.47 -1.00 18.67
CA LYS A 4 -29.37 -0.04 18.84
C LYS A 4 -28.36 -0.25 17.70
N LYS A 5 -28.30 0.68 16.74
CA LYS A 5 -27.23 0.74 15.74
C LYS A 5 -25.91 0.95 16.48
N VAL A 6 -25.10 -0.08 16.61
CA VAL A 6 -23.71 0.03 17.06
C VAL A 6 -22.97 0.83 16.00
N ARG A 7 -22.75 2.12 16.26
CA ARG A 7 -21.84 2.93 15.44
C ARG A 7 -20.43 2.48 15.79
N HIS A 8 -19.82 1.64 14.96
CA HIS A 8 -18.38 1.39 15.05
C HIS A 8 -17.67 2.73 14.88
N LYS A 9 -17.08 3.24 15.96
CA LYS A 9 -16.18 4.40 15.89
C LYS A 9 -14.96 3.95 15.11
N LEU A 10 -14.73 4.54 13.94
CA LEU A 10 -13.49 4.33 13.21
C LEU A 10 -12.34 4.96 14.02
N SER A 11 -11.24 4.24 14.17
CA SER A 11 -10.07 4.69 14.94
C SER A 11 -8.77 4.35 14.21
N CYS A 12 -7.70 5.06 14.59
CA CYS A 12 -6.36 4.80 14.09
C CYS A 12 -5.91 3.37 14.44
N ASN A 13 -5.45 2.61 13.45
CA ASN A 13 -4.93 1.25 13.61
C ASN A 13 -3.65 1.16 14.46
N ASN A 14 -2.92 2.27 14.63
CA ASN A 14 -1.71 2.30 15.45
C ASN A 14 -2.00 2.77 16.89
N CYS A 15 -2.54 3.98 17.05
CA CYS A 15 -2.71 4.60 18.38
C CYS A 15 -4.13 4.50 18.96
N SER A 16 -5.07 3.83 18.28
CA SER A 16 -6.48 3.71 18.67
C SER A 16 -7.25 5.02 18.84
N LYS A 17 -6.65 6.17 18.47
CA LYS A 17 -7.33 7.48 18.49
C LYS A 17 -8.58 7.43 17.62
N PRO A 18 -9.78 7.80 18.14
CA PRO A 18 -10.99 7.82 17.34
C PRO A 18 -10.92 8.94 16.30
N PHE A 19 -11.45 8.69 15.10
CA PHE A 19 -11.61 9.71 14.08
C PHE A 19 -12.94 10.45 14.28
N ASN A 20 -12.92 11.76 14.10
CA ASN A 20 -14.14 12.55 14.15
C ASN A 20 -14.95 12.36 12.86
N MET A 21 -16.10 11.69 12.95
CA MET A 21 -17.03 11.47 11.82
C MET A 21 -17.98 12.65 11.63
N HIS A 22 -17.46 13.86 11.41
CA HIS A 22 -18.30 14.99 11.00
C HIS A 22 -18.44 14.99 9.48
N SER A 23 -19.67 14.75 8.98
CA SER A 23 -20.04 14.56 7.56
C SER A 23 -19.42 13.31 6.91
N PHE A 24 -19.90 12.90 5.72
CA PHE A 24 -19.50 11.70 4.97
C PHE A 24 -17.99 11.61 4.62
N VAL A 25 -17.14 12.49 5.15
CA VAL A 25 -15.73 12.62 4.85
C VAL A 25 -14.91 12.49 6.13
N ILE A 26 -14.16 11.40 6.27
CA ILE A 26 -13.20 11.23 7.36
C ILE A 26 -11.88 11.88 6.93
N ARG A 27 -11.79 13.22 7.04
CA ARG A 27 -10.60 13.99 6.60
C ARG A 27 -9.33 13.65 7.39
N GLU A 28 -9.50 13.13 8.61
CA GLU A 28 -8.40 12.83 9.53
C GLU A 28 -7.79 11.44 9.33
N ALA A 29 -8.48 10.54 8.62
CA ALA A 29 -8.03 9.18 8.39
C ALA A 29 -7.29 9.07 7.05
N ARG A 30 -6.06 8.57 7.10
CA ARG A 30 -5.28 8.20 5.92
C ARG A 30 -5.21 6.69 5.81
N ILE A 31 -5.50 6.16 4.62
CA ILE A 31 -5.40 4.73 4.36
C ILE A 31 -3.97 4.42 3.94
N VAL A 32 -3.32 3.49 4.65
CA VAL A 32 -2.03 2.95 4.21
C VAL A 32 -2.32 1.74 3.32
N ARG A 33 -1.77 1.79 2.11
CA ARG A 33 -1.89 0.73 1.12
C ARG A 33 -0.66 -0.16 1.17
N ASP A 34 -0.87 -1.46 1.11
CA ASP A 34 0.20 -2.45 0.95
C ASP A 34 0.66 -2.51 -0.52
N LEU A 35 1.64 -3.38 -0.80
CA LEU A 35 2.25 -3.56 -2.12
C LEU A 35 1.23 -3.85 -3.24
N ASP A 36 0.15 -4.56 -2.93
CA ASP A 36 -0.94 -4.97 -3.83
C ASP A 36 -2.15 -4.03 -3.81
N PHE A 37 -2.00 -2.81 -3.29
CA PHE A 37 -3.08 -1.83 -3.09
C PHE A 37 -4.17 -2.24 -2.11
N SER A 38 -4.01 -3.36 -1.40
CA SER A 38 -4.91 -3.71 -0.29
C SER A 38 -4.78 -2.69 0.85
N SER A 39 -5.90 -2.43 1.53
CA SER A 39 -5.92 -1.54 2.69
C SER A 39 -5.38 -2.28 3.91
N THR A 40 -4.39 -1.69 4.58
CA THR A 40 -3.83 -2.24 5.83
C THR A 40 -4.47 -1.63 7.08
N GLY A 41 -5.31 -0.61 6.90
CA GLY A 41 -5.96 0.10 7.98
C GLY A 41 -6.06 1.60 7.73
N ALA A 42 -6.73 2.27 8.67
CA ALA A 42 -6.85 3.71 8.71
C ALA A 42 -5.93 4.26 9.80
N TYR A 43 -5.16 5.30 9.48
CA TYR A 43 -4.15 5.87 10.37
C TYR A 43 -4.39 7.37 10.51
N CYS A 44 -4.13 7.93 11.70
CA CYS A 44 -4.08 9.39 11.86
C CYS A 44 -2.85 9.95 11.14
N SER A 45 -2.85 11.26 10.89
CA SER A 45 -1.73 11.97 10.25
C SER A 45 -0.37 11.70 10.90
N ASP A 46 -0.34 11.61 12.24
CA ASP A 46 0.90 11.40 13.01
C ASP A 46 1.47 9.99 12.80
N CYS A 47 0.61 8.96 12.79
CA CYS A 47 1.02 7.57 12.62
C CYS A 47 1.20 7.15 11.16
N PHE A 48 0.69 7.95 10.21
CA PHE A 48 0.65 7.55 8.80
C PHE A 48 2.04 7.30 8.20
N HIS A 49 3.00 8.17 8.46
CA HIS A 49 4.35 8.05 7.89
C HIS A 49 5.09 6.84 8.44
N GLU A 50 5.04 6.62 9.76
CA GLU A 50 5.64 5.46 10.41
C GLU A 50 4.99 4.15 9.93
N ALA A 51 3.66 4.13 9.80
CA ALA A 51 2.94 2.97 9.27
C ALA A 51 3.34 2.65 7.82
N CYS A 52 3.47 3.67 6.95
CA CYS A 52 3.97 3.49 5.59
C CYS A 52 5.39 2.91 5.58
N LYS A 53 6.28 3.44 6.42
CA LYS A 53 7.67 2.98 6.53
C LYS A 53 7.74 1.52 7.01
N SER A 54 7.03 1.20 8.09
CA SER A 54 7.00 -0.15 8.66
C SER A 54 6.49 -1.19 7.66
N ILE A 55 5.45 -0.84 6.88
CA ILE A 55 4.95 -1.73 5.83
C ILE A 55 5.98 -1.94 4.72
N LYS A 56 6.61 -0.86 4.24
CA LYS A 56 7.66 -0.98 3.22
C LYS A 56 8.83 -1.84 3.69
N GLU A 57 9.27 -1.63 4.93
CA GLU A 57 10.35 -2.41 5.55
C GLU A 57 9.99 -3.90 5.69
N LYS A 58 8.77 -4.23 6.11
CA LYS A 58 8.29 -5.62 6.21
C LYS A 58 8.25 -6.35 4.87
N ARG A 59 8.08 -5.61 3.77
CA ARG A 59 8.00 -6.14 2.41
C ARG A 59 9.33 -6.12 1.70
N PHE A 60 10.33 -5.39 2.20
CA PHE A 60 11.61 -5.19 1.53
C PHE A 60 12.38 -6.51 1.47
N VAL A 61 12.96 -6.80 0.31
CA VAL A 61 13.80 -7.99 0.08
C VAL A 61 15.25 -7.57 -0.08
N GLU A 62 15.57 -6.82 -1.13
CA GLU A 62 16.92 -6.34 -1.43
C GLU A 62 16.86 -5.15 -2.37
N GLU A 63 18.00 -4.47 -2.53
CA GLU A 63 18.21 -3.47 -3.56
C GLU A 63 18.90 -4.11 -4.77
N TYR A 64 18.38 -3.86 -5.96
CA TYR A 64 18.94 -4.32 -7.21
C TYR A 64 19.12 -3.15 -8.17
N LYS A 65 20.39 -2.82 -8.48
CA LYS A 65 20.78 -1.70 -9.35
C LYS A 65 20.19 -0.34 -8.93
N GLY A 66 20.11 -0.09 -7.62
CA GLY A 66 19.59 1.16 -7.06
C GLY A 66 18.08 1.20 -6.86
N GLU A 67 17.36 0.13 -7.20
CA GLU A 67 15.90 0.03 -7.03
C GLU A 67 15.55 -1.05 -6.00
N ALA A 68 14.57 -0.77 -5.15
CA ALA A 68 14.14 -1.69 -4.09
C ALA A 68 13.16 -2.75 -4.61
N ILE A 69 13.46 -4.02 -4.34
CA ILE A 69 12.56 -5.15 -4.61
C ILE A 69 11.76 -5.47 -3.34
N TYR A 70 10.45 -5.68 -3.52
CA TYR A 70 9.53 -6.01 -2.44
C TYR A 70 8.89 -7.40 -2.65
N MET A 71 8.45 -8.06 -1.58
CA MET A 71 7.75 -9.34 -1.65
C MET A 71 6.47 -9.34 -0.81
N LYS A 72 5.41 -9.92 -1.38
CA LYS A 72 4.17 -10.24 -0.69
C LYS A 72 3.64 -11.58 -1.21
N ASP A 73 3.24 -12.44 -0.28
CA ASP A 73 2.61 -13.74 -0.57
C ASP A 73 3.43 -14.60 -1.55
N GLY A 74 4.75 -14.61 -1.37
CA GLY A 74 5.70 -15.36 -2.20
C GLY A 74 5.99 -14.74 -3.57
N ARG A 75 5.39 -13.59 -3.90
CA ARG A 75 5.60 -12.89 -5.18
C ARG A 75 6.45 -11.65 -5.00
N TYR A 76 7.35 -11.40 -5.95
CA TYR A 76 8.33 -10.32 -5.99
C TYR A 76 7.88 -9.19 -6.92
N ALA A 77 7.94 -7.96 -6.43
CA ALA A 77 7.64 -6.75 -7.17
C ALA A 77 8.90 -5.89 -7.35
N PRO A 78 9.14 -5.32 -8.55
CA PRO A 78 10.36 -4.57 -8.83
C PRO A 78 10.40 -3.17 -8.20
N TYR A 79 9.26 -2.66 -7.72
CA TYR A 79 9.14 -1.39 -7.01
C TYR A 79 7.81 -1.32 -6.28
N TRP A 80 7.65 -0.34 -5.38
CA TRP A 80 6.43 -0.17 -4.60
C TRP A 80 5.25 0.28 -5.48
N GLY A 81 4.12 -0.42 -5.39
CA GLY A 81 2.95 -0.12 -6.22
C GLY A 81 3.06 -0.60 -7.66
N ALA A 82 3.96 -1.55 -7.95
CA ALA A 82 3.95 -2.24 -9.23
C ALA A 82 2.59 -2.95 -9.44
N SER A 83 2.02 -2.83 -10.65
CA SER A 83 0.79 -3.53 -11.03
C SER A 83 0.98 -5.01 -11.36
N TYR A 84 2.22 -5.51 -11.23
CA TYR A 84 2.63 -6.85 -11.57
C TYR A 84 3.67 -7.36 -10.56
N ALA A 85 3.73 -8.68 -10.39
CA ALA A 85 4.67 -9.36 -9.52
C ALA A 85 5.02 -10.75 -10.09
N PHE A 86 6.17 -11.27 -9.71
CA PHE A 86 6.76 -12.52 -10.23
C PHE A 86 6.86 -13.57 -9.14
N ASP A 87 6.77 -14.84 -9.48
CA ASP A 87 6.89 -15.94 -8.50
C ASP A 87 8.35 -16.23 -8.12
N ASN A 88 9.32 -15.67 -8.86
CA ASN A 88 10.75 -15.77 -8.55
C ASN A 88 11.45 -14.42 -8.70
N ILE A 89 12.55 -14.28 -7.95
CA ILE A 89 13.32 -13.03 -7.90
C ILE A 89 14.16 -12.79 -9.16
N ASP A 90 14.61 -13.86 -9.82
CA ASP A 90 15.46 -13.75 -11.02
C ASP A 90 14.71 -13.15 -12.20
N ASP A 91 13.45 -13.53 -12.41
CA ASP A 91 12.58 -12.99 -13.45
C ASP A 91 12.16 -11.56 -13.12
N CYS A 92 11.97 -11.25 -11.84
CA CYS A 92 11.79 -9.87 -11.39
C CYS A 92 13.01 -9.01 -11.78
N LYS A 93 14.23 -9.48 -11.48
CA LYS A 93 15.48 -8.81 -11.86
C LYS A 93 15.63 -8.70 -13.36
N LYS A 94 15.41 -9.79 -14.13
CA LYS A 94 15.42 -9.77 -15.60
C LYS A 94 14.47 -8.72 -16.16
N ARG A 95 13.24 -8.60 -15.61
CA ARG A 95 12.29 -7.57 -16.06
C ARG A 95 12.81 -6.16 -15.82
N MET A 96 13.48 -5.90 -14.71
CA MET A 96 14.12 -4.62 -14.41
C MET A 96 15.28 -4.32 -15.38
N GLU A 97 15.95 -5.35 -15.90
CA GLU A 97 17.00 -5.21 -16.92
C GLU A 97 16.47 -4.95 -18.33
N MET A 98 15.22 -5.32 -18.62
CA MET A 98 14.59 -5.08 -19.91
C MET A 98 14.32 -3.58 -20.12
N LYS A 99 15.35 -2.87 -20.62
CA LYS A 99 15.26 -1.48 -21.08
C LYS A 99 14.35 -1.43 -22.31
N GLY A 100 13.26 -0.66 -22.24
CA GLY A 100 12.38 -0.37 -23.40
C GLY A 100 10.93 -0.81 -23.26
N ILE A 101 10.54 -1.52 -22.20
CA ILE A 101 9.12 -1.81 -21.94
C ILE A 101 8.61 -0.82 -20.89
N ALA A 102 8.09 0.30 -21.37
CA ALA A 102 7.35 1.25 -20.55
C ALA A 102 6.06 0.57 -20.04
N VAL A 103 5.88 0.54 -18.73
CA VAL A 103 4.59 0.18 -18.13
C VAL A 103 3.81 1.47 -18.03
N THR A 104 2.85 1.65 -18.93
CA THR A 104 1.88 2.75 -18.81
C THR A 104 1.02 2.51 -17.57
N PRO A 105 0.98 3.45 -16.61
CA PRO A 105 0.00 3.36 -15.54
C PRO A 105 -1.40 3.36 -16.15
N PHE A 106 -2.28 2.47 -15.68
CA PHE A 106 -3.69 2.44 -16.05
C PHE A 106 -4.28 3.84 -15.80
N GLY A 107 -4.58 4.57 -16.88
CA GLY A 107 -5.07 5.96 -16.83
C GLY A 107 -4.53 6.90 -17.92
N MET A 108 -3.53 6.49 -18.71
CA MET A 108 -3.16 7.17 -19.97
C MET A 108 -3.68 6.37 -21.17
N MET A 109 -4.99 6.35 -21.34
CA MET A 109 -5.61 6.22 -22.66
C MET A 109 -6.38 7.51 -22.89
N ASP A 110 -5.83 8.37 -23.73
CA ASP A 110 -6.56 9.00 -24.83
C ASP A 110 -5.54 9.63 -25.80
N ILE A 111 -5.39 8.91 -26.93
CA ILE A 111 -5.19 9.33 -28.34
C ILE A 111 -4.27 10.52 -28.63
#